data_AF-A0A2W5PKX4-F1
#
_entry.id   AF-A0A2W5PKX4-F1
#
_cell.length_a   1.000
_cell.length_b   1.000
_cell.length_c   1.000
_cell.angle_alpha   90.00
_cell.angle_beta   90.00
_cell.angle_gamma   90.00
#
_symmetry.space_group_name_H-M   'P 1'
#
loop_
_entity.id
_entity.type
_entity.pdbx_description
1 polymer ?
#
loop_
_entity_poly.entity_id
_entity_poly.type
_entity_poly.pdbx_seq_one_letter_code
_entity_poly.pdbx_strand_id
1 'polypeptide(L)'
;QYLVLRDATAQPALLLPRDTPGLIGSLATAGALSSQEADALEAVHATFVAEGLACTLDRRPRLVVENAGLATARAVVMRTTTAHGLAFDPL
;
A
#
# COMPACT_ATOMS: atom_id res chain seq x y z
N GLN A 1 6.83 -2.57 -2.05
CA GLN A 1 8.14 -2.75 -2.72
C GLN A 1 8.60 -4.21 -2.77
N TYR A 2 8.44 -5.00 -1.70
CA TYR A 2 8.83 -6.42 -1.68
C TYR A 2 8.50 -7.22 -2.96
N LEU A 3 7.24 -7.22 -3.40
CA LEU A 3 6.81 -7.99 -4.58
C LEU A 3 7.53 -7.54 -5.87
N VAL A 4 7.74 -6.24 -6.05
CA VAL A 4 8.50 -5.69 -7.19
C VAL A 4 9.93 -6.24 -7.16
N LEU A 5 10.60 -6.19 -6.01
CA LEU A 5 11.98 -6.66 -5.89
C LEU A 5 12.10 -8.17 -6.09
N ARG A 6 11.12 -8.94 -5.60
CA ARG A 6 11.04 -10.39 -5.77
C ARG A 6 10.84 -10.80 -7.23
N ASP A 7 9.95 -10.09 -7.94
CA ASP A 7 9.41 -10.53 -9.24
C ASP A 7 10.01 -9.80 -10.44
N ALA A 8 10.75 -8.69 -10.24
CA ALA A 8 11.27 -7.85 -11.32
C ALA A 8 12.14 -8.58 -12.35
N THR A 9 12.85 -9.65 -11.94
CA THR A 9 13.64 -10.46 -12.87
C THR A 9 12.73 -11.20 -13.87
N ALA A 10 11.60 -11.73 -13.41
CA ALA A 10 10.63 -12.43 -14.25
C ALA A 10 9.71 -11.45 -14.99
N GLN A 11 9.50 -10.25 -14.43
CA GLN A 11 8.57 -9.24 -14.92
C GLN A 11 9.22 -7.86 -14.96
N PRO A 12 10.07 -7.56 -15.97
CA PRO A 12 10.81 -6.30 -16.05
C PRO A 12 9.94 -5.03 -16.08
N ALA A 13 8.69 -5.15 -16.54
CA ALA A 13 7.72 -4.04 -16.53
C ALA A 13 7.46 -3.47 -15.13
N LEU A 14 7.66 -4.28 -14.07
CA LEU A 14 7.52 -3.82 -12.68
C LEU A 14 8.55 -2.74 -12.28
N LEU A 15 9.61 -2.56 -13.07
CA LEU A 15 10.64 -1.54 -12.82
C LEU A 15 10.28 -0.15 -13.38
N LEU A 16 9.24 -0.06 -14.20
CA LEU A 16 8.86 1.19 -14.88
C LEU A 16 8.19 2.21 -13.94
N PRO A 17 7.16 1.85 -13.14
CA PRO A 17 6.49 2.82 -12.30
C PRO A 17 7.39 3.24 -11.13
N ARG A 18 7.23 4.49 -10.70
CA ARG A 18 8.04 5.07 -9.60
C ARG A 18 7.18 5.54 -8.43
N ASP A 19 5.88 5.66 -8.66
CA ASP A 19 4.85 6.00 -7.68
C ASP A 19 4.15 4.74 -7.16
N THR A 20 3.59 4.81 -5.95
CA THR A 20 2.95 3.65 -5.32
C THR A 20 1.70 3.16 -6.07
N PRO A 21 0.78 4.03 -6.54
CA PRO A 21 -0.36 3.59 -7.36
C PRO A 21 0.07 2.85 -8.64
N GLY A 22 1.03 3.40 -9.40
CA GLY A 22 1.55 2.74 -10.60
C GLY A 22 2.20 1.38 -10.32
N LEU A 23 2.87 1.24 -9.18
CA LEU A 23 3.41 -0.06 -8.74
C LEU A 23 2.30 -1.06 -8.39
N ILE A 24 1.23 -0.63 -7.70
CA ILE A 24 0.08 -1.49 -7.39
C ILE A 24 -0.61 -1.98 -8.67
N GLY A 25 -0.91 -1.07 -9.60
CA GLY A 25 -1.53 -1.43 -10.88
C GLY A 25 -0.66 -2.38 -11.72
N SER A 26 0.66 -2.18 -11.69
CA SER A 26 1.59 -3.08 -12.40
C SER A 26 1.65 -4.48 -11.77
N LEU A 27 1.62 -4.56 -10.44
CA LEU A 27 1.55 -5.84 -9.72
C LEU A 27 0.23 -6.57 -9.95
N ALA A 28 -0.89 -5.84 -10.09
CA ALA A 28 -2.18 -6.41 -10.46
C ALA A 28 -2.15 -6.98 -11.88
N THR A 29 -1.63 -6.21 -12.84
CA THR A 29 -1.46 -6.63 -14.23
C THR A 29 -0.57 -7.87 -14.36
N ALA A 30 0.47 -7.94 -13.53
CA ALA A 30 1.39 -9.05 -13.44
C ALA A 30 0.83 -10.29 -12.70
N GLY A 31 -0.38 -10.20 -12.13
CA GLY A 31 -1.02 -11.26 -11.35
C GLY A 31 -0.41 -11.50 -9.97
N ALA A 32 0.50 -10.65 -9.51
CA ALA A 32 1.10 -10.73 -8.18
C ALA A 32 0.14 -10.24 -7.07
N LEU A 33 -0.80 -9.36 -7.44
CA LEU A 33 -1.95 -8.96 -6.63
C LEU A 33 -3.23 -9.34 -7.35
N SER A 34 -4.25 -9.79 -6.61
CA SER A 34 -5.61 -9.83 -7.15
C SER A 34 -6.12 -8.41 -7.41
N SER A 35 -7.12 -8.26 -8.29
CA SER A 35 -7.76 -6.96 -8.52
C SER A 35 -8.36 -6.38 -7.23
N GLN A 36 -8.97 -7.23 -6.39
CA GLN A 36 -9.52 -6.82 -5.10
C GLN A 36 -8.45 -6.30 -4.14
N GLU A 37 -7.28 -6.95 -4.08
CA GLU A 37 -6.17 -6.46 -3.24
C GLU A 37 -5.61 -5.14 -3.77
N ALA A 38 -5.47 -5.02 -5.09
CA ALA A 38 -4.98 -3.80 -5.73
C ALA A 38 -5.91 -2.61 -5.44
N ASP A 39 -7.21 -2.76 -5.70
CA ASP A 39 -8.22 -1.72 -5.45
C ASP A 39 -8.23 -1.31 -3.97
N ALA A 40 -8.17 -2.29 -3.06
CA ALA A 40 -8.14 -2.03 -1.62
C ALA A 40 -6.85 -1.29 -1.20
N LEU A 41 -5.69 -1.67 -1.72
CA LEU A 41 -4.43 -1.01 -1.41
C LEU A 41 -4.33 0.41 -1.99
N GLU A 42 -4.90 0.65 -3.18
CA GLU A 42 -4.99 2.00 -3.76
C GLU A 42 -5.84 2.91 -2.88
N ALA A 43 -7.02 2.44 -2.45
CA ALA A 43 -7.90 3.20 -1.55
C ALA A 43 -7.22 3.51 -0.20
N VAL A 44 -6.50 2.54 0.36
CA VAL A 44 -5.71 2.73 1.59
C VAL A 44 -4.60 3.74 1.39
N HIS A 45 -3.85 3.65 0.28
CA HIS A 45 -2.78 4.59 -0.03
C HIS A 45 -3.33 6.02 -0.12
N ALA A 46 -4.44 6.21 -0.85
CA ALA A 46 -5.09 7.51 -0.97
C ALA A 46 -5.52 8.06 0.41
N THR A 47 -6.06 7.22 1.30
CA THR A 47 -6.45 7.61 2.66
C THR A 47 -5.24 8.07 3.47
N PHE A 48 -4.15 7.30 3.51
CA PHE A 48 -2.96 7.69 4.27
C PHE A 48 -2.26 8.94 3.71
N VAL A 49 -2.24 9.09 2.39
CA VAL A 49 -1.71 10.30 1.74
C VAL A 49 -2.55 11.52 2.11
N ALA A 50 -3.89 11.42 2.07
CA ALA A 50 -4.78 12.52 2.41
C ALA A 50 -4.60 12.96 3.88
N GLU A 51 -4.55 12.01 4.81
CA GLU A 51 -4.34 12.28 6.24
C GLU A 51 -2.97 12.90 6.53
N GLY A 52 -1.92 12.39 5.88
CA GLY A 52 -0.57 12.95 5.97
C GLY A 52 -0.47 14.36 5.36
N LEU A 53 -1.20 14.61 4.27
CA LEU A 53 -1.28 15.92 3.62
C LEU A 53 -2.00 16.93 4.51
N ALA A 54 -3.13 16.55 5.12
CA ALA A 54 -3.86 17.41 6.06
C ALA A 54 -2.95 17.86 7.21
N CYS A 55 -2.19 16.94 7.81
CA CYS A 55 -1.21 17.29 8.85
C CYS A 55 -0.15 18.28 8.36
N THR A 56 0.33 18.09 7.12
CA THR A 56 1.36 18.96 6.50
C THR A 56 0.81 20.37 6.28
N LEU A 57 -0.42 20.49 5.79
CA LEU A 57 -1.11 21.76 5.58
C LEU A 57 -1.34 22.50 6.90
N ASP A 58 -1.68 21.76 7.96
CA ASP A 58 -1.81 22.29 9.33
C ASP A 58 -0.47 22.61 10.00
N ARG A 59 0.67 22.30 9.36
CA ARG A 59 2.02 22.41 9.94
C ARG A 59 2.19 21.63 11.25
N ARG A 60 1.50 20.50 11.38
CA ARG A 60 1.61 19.57 12.51
C ARG A 60 2.52 18.39 12.15
N PRO A 61 3.10 17.68 13.14
CA PRO A 61 3.69 16.37 12.89
C PRO A 61 2.70 15.45 12.17
N ARG A 62 3.19 14.60 11.25
CA ARG A 62 2.37 13.61 10.53
C ARG A 62 2.03 12.41 11.42
N LEU A 63 1.38 12.69 12.53
CA LEU A 63 0.84 11.73 13.50
C LEU A 63 -0.65 12.06 13.67
N VAL A 64 -1.49 11.05 13.45
CA VAL A 64 -2.95 11.20 13.47
C VAL A 64 -3.51 10.33 14.59
N VAL A 65 -4.52 10.85 15.30
CA VAL A 65 -5.27 10.06 16.28
C VAL A 65 -5.98 8.95 15.55
N GLU A 66 -5.89 7.72 16.07
CA GLU A 66 -6.56 6.58 15.47
C GLU A 66 -8.07 6.82 15.37
N ASN A 67 -8.61 6.52 14.19
CA ASN A 67 -10.05 6.52 13.92
C ASN A 67 -10.44 5.24 13.17
N ALA A 68 -11.74 5.00 13.03
CA ALA A 68 -12.25 3.78 12.41
C ALA A 68 -11.78 3.58 10.95
N GLY A 69 -11.65 4.67 10.19
CA GLY A 69 -11.15 4.63 8.81
C GLY A 69 -9.68 4.20 8.75
N LEU A 70 -8.82 4.81 9.58
CA LEU A 70 -7.41 4.47 9.68
C LEU A 70 -7.19 3.04 10.21
N ALA A 71 -7.98 2.61 11.20
CA ALA A 71 -7.93 1.25 11.72
C ALA A 71 -8.28 0.22 10.64
N THR A 72 -9.34 0.48 9.86
CA THR A 72 -9.74 -0.37 8.73
C THR A 72 -8.66 -0.42 7.65
N ALA A 73 -8.12 0.75 7.28
CA ALA A 73 -7.05 0.85 6.28
C ALA A 73 -5.79 0.08 6.70
N ARG A 74 -5.38 0.21 7.97
CA ARG A 74 -4.27 -0.55 8.54
C ARG A 74 -4.54 -2.05 8.51
N ALA A 75 -5.74 -2.49 8.88
CA ALA A 75 -6.10 -3.90 8.84
C ALA A 75 -6.02 -4.49 7.43
N VAL A 76 -6.35 -3.72 6.39
CA VAL A 76 -6.14 -4.12 4.98
C VAL A 76 -4.66 -4.36 4.70
N VAL A 77 -3.78 -3.42 5.04
CA VAL A 77 -2.32 -3.57 4.84
C VAL A 77 -1.79 -4.82 5.56
N MET A 78 -2.18 -5.01 6.82
CA MET A 78 -1.71 -6.15 7.63
C MET A 78 -2.18 -7.49 7.06
N ARG A 79 -3.42 -7.58 6.57
CA ARG A 79 -3.91 -8.80 5.91
C ARG A 79 -3.18 -9.07 4.59
N THR A 80 -2.99 -8.05 3.74
CA THR A 80 -2.34 -8.25 2.44
C THR A 80 -0.86 -8.62 2.60
N THR A 81 -0.16 -7.99 3.53
CA THR A 81 1.24 -8.36 3.85
C THR A 81 1.31 -9.82 4.33
N THR A 82 0.43 -10.23 5.24
CA THR A 82 0.34 -11.62 5.72
C THR A 82 0.04 -12.59 4.56
N ALA A 83 -0.89 -12.25 3.67
CA ALA A 83 -1.24 -13.07 2.51
C ALA A 83 -0.06 -13.28 1.54
N HIS A 84 0.88 -12.33 1.48
CA HIS A 84 2.12 -12.45 0.69
C HIS A 84 3.32 -13.00 1.48
N GLY A 85 3.08 -13.61 2.64
CA GLY A 85 4.12 -14.26 3.46
C GLY A 85 4.95 -13.30 4.30
N LEU A 86 4.50 -12.05 4.46
CA LEU A 86 5.13 -11.06 5.33
C LEU A 86 4.31 -10.94 6.62
N ALA A 87 4.61 -11.79 7.60
CA ALA A 87 4.00 -11.73 8.93
C ALA A 87 4.77 -10.73 9.81
N PHE A 88 4.14 -9.61 10.13
CA PHE A 88 4.66 -8.62 11.08
C PHE A 88 3.91 -8.76 12.40
N ASP A 89 4.63 -8.70 13.51
CA ASP A 89 4.01 -8.68 14.83
C ASP A 89 3.13 -7.43 14.97
N PRO A 90 1.88 -7.56 15.43
CA PRO A 90 1.07 -6.40 15.77
C PRO A 90 1.72 -5.66 16.94
N LEU A 91 1.86 -4.33 16.81
CA LEU A 91 2.30 -3.43 17.88
C LEU A 91 1.31 -3.42 19.04
#